data_AF-A0AAV5TSI8-F1
#
_entry.id   AF-A0AAV5TSI8-F1
#
_cell.length_a   1.000
_cell.length_b   1.000
_cell.length_c   1.000
_cell.angle_alpha   90.00
_cell.angle_beta   90.00
_cell.angle_gamma   90.00
#
_symmetry.space_group_name_H-M   'P 1'
#
loop_
_entity.id
_entity.type
_entity.pdbx_description
1 polymer ?
#
loop_
_entity_poly.entity_id
_entity_poly.type
_entity_poly.pdbx_seq_one_letter_code
_entity_poly.pdbx_strand_id
1 'polypeptide(L)'
;MRGMFHNCDPHYNNSDCRITATFSNASHIQSGLLYAIYLAITILELLGIIVMAVITTIAVVDISRGYIGTGARVLLMLWQFGWISDRGSIIVLIILSQLRFYWIFLSAYMFAAFVIERVFATLYIADYEAQKRPWISAVLFAGIFVICHAEAAFLIFGSAFGNAVHIATAAVAAAVVSATISGMAGAVLFRINSNRLKRLVDTCDDYTLGIKYQLLENERAFKLLLLVTSFASIIVIIACVFLFLDITYVDSDSSFSSMMGACFDAIVTFGCLIVLCIVVFFEKEWRIVVVSRLGLNRWVSISRVPSITKLHPDEEVSMHFAVLEKCWNRSVT
;
A
#
# COMPACT_ATOMS: atom_id res chain seq x y z
N MET A 1 11.67 20.59 27.95
CA MET A 1 10.87 19.74 27.06
C MET A 1 9.87 20.62 26.34
N ARG A 2 10.25 21.23 25.22
CA ARG A 2 9.34 21.94 24.31
C ARG A 2 9.38 21.16 23.01
N GLY A 3 8.51 20.16 22.96
CA GLY A 3 8.23 19.44 21.74
C GLY A 3 7.10 20.15 21.00
N MET A 4 7.06 20.09 19.66
CA MET A 4 6.16 20.81 18.80
C MET A 4 4.80 20.16 18.76
N PHE A 5 4.13 20.40 19.87
CA PHE A 5 3.06 21.34 19.75
C PHE A 5 3.67 22.65 19.23
N HIS A 6 3.41 23.06 17.98
CA HIS A 6 3.38 24.50 17.76
C HIS A 6 2.42 25.00 18.83
N ASN A 7 2.99 25.62 19.86
CA ASN A 7 2.43 25.87 21.17
C ASN A 7 0.88 25.79 21.17
N CYS A 8 0.28 24.62 21.45
CA CYS A 8 -1.12 24.55 21.92
C CYS A 8 -1.12 25.06 23.36
N ASP A 9 -0.53 26.24 23.54
CA ASP A 9 -0.53 27.03 24.74
C ASP A 9 -2.00 27.37 25.00
N PRO A 10 -2.49 27.42 26.25
CA PRO A 10 -3.80 27.99 26.55
C PRO A 10 -4.02 29.41 25.98
N HIS A 11 -2.97 30.07 25.48
CA HIS A 11 -3.02 31.34 24.77
C HIS A 11 -3.16 31.27 23.23
N TYR A 12 -2.95 30.11 22.59
CA TYR A 12 -3.20 29.93 21.15
C TYR A 12 -4.61 29.37 20.92
N ASN A 13 -5.28 29.83 19.85
CA ASN A 13 -6.63 29.40 19.53
C ASN A 13 -6.66 27.92 19.13
N ASN A 14 -7.72 27.20 19.56
CA ASN A 14 -7.99 25.80 19.19
C ASN A 14 -7.92 25.51 17.67
N SER A 15 -8.03 26.53 16.82
CA SER A 15 -7.99 26.43 15.36
C SER A 15 -6.66 25.92 14.82
N ASP A 16 -5.54 26.31 15.41
CA ASP A 16 -4.23 26.12 14.77
C ASP A 16 -3.72 24.69 14.96
N CYS A 17 -3.93 24.14 16.16
CA CYS A 17 -3.67 22.73 16.46
C CYS A 17 -4.59 21.78 15.68
N ARG A 18 -5.78 22.25 15.31
CA ARG A 18 -6.72 21.50 14.46
C ARG A 18 -6.14 21.36 13.05
N ILE A 19 -5.63 22.45 12.47
CA ILE A 19 -5.04 22.48 11.13
C ILE A 19 -3.86 21.51 11.01
N THR A 20 -2.95 21.51 11.98
CA THR A 20 -1.77 20.63 11.93
C THR A 20 -2.12 19.14 11.98
N ALA A 21 -3.24 18.76 12.59
CA ALA A 21 -3.61 17.36 12.73
C ALA A 21 -4.64 16.88 11.69
N THR A 22 -5.44 17.78 11.12
CA THR A 22 -6.34 17.47 10.00
C THR A 22 -5.73 17.75 8.63
N PHE A 23 -4.70 18.59 8.53
CA PHE A 23 -4.02 19.06 7.30
C PHE A 23 -4.93 19.80 6.29
N SER A 24 -6.24 19.79 6.51
CA SER A 24 -7.18 20.66 5.83
C SER A 24 -8.28 21.13 6.78
N ASN A 25 -8.85 22.29 6.54
CA ASN A 25 -9.95 22.84 7.32
C ASN A 25 -10.78 23.79 6.44
N ALA A 26 -12.06 23.46 6.28
CA ALA A 26 -12.97 24.19 5.40
C ALA A 26 -13.13 25.67 5.80
N SER A 27 -12.92 26.02 7.08
CA SER A 27 -13.05 27.38 7.58
C SER A 27 -11.99 28.36 7.04
N HIS A 28 -10.86 27.85 6.53
CA HIS A 28 -9.77 28.71 6.02
C HIS A 28 -9.94 29.08 4.55
N ILE A 29 -10.90 28.49 3.85
CA ILE A 29 -11.07 28.68 2.41
C ILE A 29 -12.00 29.86 2.17
N GLN A 30 -11.41 31.01 1.86
CA GLN A 30 -12.11 32.30 1.83
C GLN A 30 -12.86 32.58 0.52
N SER A 31 -12.46 31.98 -0.61
CA SER A 31 -13.06 32.27 -1.92
C SER A 31 -14.12 31.24 -2.32
N GLY A 32 -15.23 31.70 -2.91
CA GLY A 32 -16.34 30.83 -3.30
C GLY A 32 -15.95 29.76 -4.33
N LEU A 33 -15.06 30.10 -5.27
CA LEU A 33 -14.56 29.14 -6.26
C LEU A 33 -13.63 28.11 -5.63
N LEU A 34 -12.68 28.53 -4.78
CA LEU A 34 -11.78 27.60 -4.09
C LEU A 34 -12.57 26.70 -3.15
N TYR A 35 -13.58 27.23 -2.46
CA TYR A 35 -14.45 26.43 -1.60
C TYR A 35 -15.22 25.36 -2.39
N ALA A 36 -15.75 25.72 -3.57
CA ALA A 36 -16.42 24.76 -4.45
C ALA A 36 -15.46 23.64 -4.93
N ILE A 37 -14.22 23.99 -5.29
CA ILE A 37 -13.19 23.02 -5.69
C ILE A 37 -12.83 22.10 -4.53
N TYR A 38 -12.60 22.67 -3.34
CA TYR A 38 -12.30 21.91 -2.12
C TYR A 38 -13.41 20.91 -1.78
N LEU A 39 -14.67 21.37 -1.86
CA LEU A 39 -15.83 20.52 -1.63
C LEU A 39 -15.89 19.39 -2.66
N ALA A 40 -15.65 19.69 -3.94
CA ALA A 40 -15.62 18.68 -5.00
C ALA A 40 -14.53 17.62 -4.75
N ILE A 41 -13.32 18.03 -4.39
CA ILE A 41 -12.20 17.12 -4.05
C ILE A 41 -12.59 16.23 -2.87
N THR A 42 -13.16 16.80 -1.81
CA THR A 42 -13.51 16.05 -0.60
C THR A 42 -14.68 15.08 -0.84
N ILE A 43 -15.67 15.46 -1.67
CA ILE A 43 -16.76 14.56 -2.08
C ILE A 43 -16.20 13.41 -2.92
N LEU A 44 -15.29 13.70 -3.86
CA LEU A 44 -14.62 12.68 -4.66
C LEU A 44 -13.80 11.72 -3.79
N GLU A 45 -13.10 12.24 -2.79
CA GLU A 45 -12.37 11.44 -1.80
C GLU A 45 -13.34 10.51 -1.03
N LEU A 46 -14.45 11.04 -0.52
CA LEU A 46 -15.45 10.25 0.20
C LEU A 46 -16.06 9.15 -0.68
N LEU A 47 -16.36 9.44 -1.95
CA LEU A 47 -16.80 8.44 -2.91
C LEU A 47 -15.73 7.36 -3.12
N GLY A 48 -14.47 7.76 -3.25
CA GLY A 48 -13.33 6.83 -3.35
C GLY A 48 -13.23 5.91 -2.13
N ILE A 49 -13.39 6.45 -0.92
CA ILE A 49 -13.44 5.71 0.35
C ILE A 49 -14.57 4.68 0.34
N ILE A 50 -15.78 5.08 -0.05
CA ILE A 50 -16.95 4.18 -0.09
C ILE A 50 -16.71 3.04 -1.08
N VAL A 51 -16.23 3.36 -2.29
CA VAL A 51 -15.93 2.35 -3.30
C VAL A 51 -14.84 1.38 -2.82
N MET A 52 -13.79 1.91 -2.20
CA MET A 52 -12.71 1.09 -1.63
C MET A 52 -13.22 0.15 -0.54
N ALA A 53 -14.09 0.64 0.37
CA ALA A 53 -14.72 -0.18 1.40
C ALA A 53 -15.58 -1.30 0.82
N VAL A 54 -16.39 -0.99 -0.22
CA VAL A 54 -17.22 -1.97 -0.92
C VAL A 54 -16.36 -3.04 -1.59
N ILE A 55 -15.34 -2.65 -2.36
CA ILE A 55 -14.45 -3.61 -3.05
C ILE A 55 -13.70 -4.48 -2.03
N THR A 56 -13.19 -3.90 -0.95
CA THR A 56 -12.47 -4.62 0.11
C THR A 56 -13.39 -5.63 0.81
N THR A 57 -14.65 -5.25 1.09
CA THR A 57 -15.67 -6.16 1.62
C THR A 57 -15.90 -7.34 0.68
N ILE A 58 -16.07 -7.06 -0.61
CA ILE A 58 -16.35 -8.07 -1.63
C ILE A 58 -15.17 -9.03 -1.79
N ALA A 59 -13.95 -8.51 -1.78
CA ALA A 59 -12.73 -9.27 -1.98
C ALA A 59 -12.29 -10.05 -0.73
N VAL A 60 -12.96 -9.88 0.42
CA VAL A 60 -12.60 -10.50 1.71
C VAL A 60 -11.12 -10.22 2.07
N VAL A 61 -10.61 -9.08 1.61
CA VAL A 61 -9.23 -8.67 1.90
C VAL A 61 -9.17 -8.25 3.36
N ASP A 62 -8.18 -8.79 4.07
CA ASP A 62 -8.05 -8.81 5.53
C ASP A 62 -8.73 -7.61 6.24
N ILE A 63 -9.92 -7.92 6.76
CA ILE A 63 -11.04 -7.01 7.08
C ILE A 63 -10.71 -6.06 8.25
N SER A 64 -9.60 -6.22 8.95
CA SER A 64 -9.34 -5.49 10.19
C SER A 64 -8.52 -4.20 10.03
N ARG A 65 -7.68 -4.09 9.00
CA ARG A 65 -6.64 -3.02 8.93
C ARG A 65 -7.02 -1.82 8.08
N GLY A 66 -7.80 -2.03 7.01
CA GLY A 66 -8.29 -0.96 6.13
C GLY A 66 -9.29 -0.03 6.81
N TYR A 67 -10.29 -0.60 7.48
CA TYR A 67 -11.40 0.16 8.07
C TYR A 67 -10.99 1.09 9.20
N ILE A 68 -9.93 0.77 9.95
CA ILE A 68 -9.48 1.63 11.04
C ILE A 68 -8.90 2.93 10.46
N GLY A 69 -8.06 2.84 9.43
CA GLY A 69 -7.51 4.01 8.74
C GLY A 69 -8.57 4.81 7.99
N THR A 70 -9.41 4.12 7.20
CA THR A 70 -10.51 4.74 6.46
C THR A 70 -11.55 5.38 7.39
N GLY A 71 -11.89 4.71 8.49
CA GLY A 71 -12.81 5.22 9.51
C GLY A 71 -12.22 6.43 10.23
N ALA A 72 -10.93 6.40 10.57
CA ALA A 72 -10.24 7.56 11.11
C ALA A 72 -10.28 8.76 10.15
N ARG A 73 -10.11 8.51 8.84
CA ARG A 73 -10.21 9.56 7.82
C ARG A 73 -11.62 10.15 7.72
N VAL A 74 -12.66 9.33 7.70
CA VAL A 74 -14.06 9.82 7.70
C VAL A 74 -14.35 10.66 8.94
N LEU A 75 -13.90 10.23 10.12
CA LEU A 75 -14.05 11.02 11.35
C LEU A 75 -13.29 12.35 11.28
N LEU A 76 -12.08 12.37 10.71
CA LEU A 76 -11.33 13.61 10.47
C LEU A 76 -12.08 14.52 9.48
N MET A 77 -12.66 14.01 8.39
CA MET A 77 -13.48 14.81 7.47
C MET A 77 -14.65 15.50 8.17
N LEU A 78 -15.36 14.79 9.04
CA LEU A 78 -16.47 15.37 9.82
C LEU A 78 -15.98 16.53 10.71
N TRP A 79 -14.76 16.45 11.22
CA TRP A 79 -14.09 17.54 11.92
C TRP A 79 -13.68 18.70 11.00
N GLN A 80 -13.18 18.40 9.79
CA GLN A 80 -12.77 19.39 8.78
C GLN A 80 -13.93 20.30 8.33
N PHE A 81 -15.17 19.76 8.32
CA PHE A 81 -16.40 20.52 8.03
C PHE A 81 -17.05 21.15 9.27
N GLY A 82 -16.49 20.95 10.46
CA GLY A 82 -17.06 21.47 11.71
C GLY A 82 -18.36 20.80 12.15
N TRP A 83 -18.68 19.60 11.63
CA TRP A 83 -19.87 18.85 12.02
C TRP A 83 -19.71 18.18 13.40
N ILE A 84 -18.47 17.85 13.77
CA ILE A 84 -18.11 17.44 15.13
C ILE A 84 -17.58 18.68 15.87
N SER A 85 -18.20 19.02 17.00
CA SER A 85 -17.91 20.27 17.70
C SER A 85 -16.55 20.29 18.40
N ASP A 86 -16.01 21.50 18.61
CA ASP A 86 -14.77 21.78 19.34
C ASP A 86 -14.78 21.32 20.82
N ARG A 87 -15.86 20.70 21.32
CA ARG A 87 -15.88 20.04 22.64
C ARG A 87 -15.23 18.65 22.63
N GLY A 88 -14.86 18.12 21.46
CA GLY A 88 -14.08 16.90 21.37
C GLY A 88 -12.66 17.11 21.93
N SER A 89 -12.15 16.12 22.66
CA SER A 89 -10.79 16.19 23.21
C SER A 89 -9.76 16.23 22.08
N ILE A 90 -8.83 17.20 22.11
CA ILE A 90 -7.65 17.28 21.22
C ILE A 90 -6.92 15.93 21.11
N ILE A 91 -6.96 15.14 22.19
CA ILE A 91 -6.40 13.78 22.26
C ILE A 91 -7.03 12.86 21.20
N VAL A 92 -8.35 12.93 20.99
CA VAL A 92 -9.04 12.13 19.98
C VAL A 92 -8.56 12.50 18.58
N LEU A 93 -8.42 13.79 18.30
CA LEU A 93 -7.97 14.29 17.00
C LEU A 93 -6.53 13.85 16.70
N ILE A 94 -5.65 13.85 17.70
CA ILE A 94 -4.29 13.31 17.60
C ILE A 94 -4.30 11.80 17.34
N ILE A 95 -5.12 11.03 18.07
CA ILE A 95 -5.24 9.58 17.86
C ILE A 95 -5.72 9.27 16.45
N LEU A 96 -6.74 9.98 15.96
CA LEU A 96 -7.25 9.79 14.60
C LEU A 96 -6.22 10.17 13.54
N SER A 97 -5.47 11.26 13.74
CA SER A 97 -4.37 11.65 12.85
C SER A 97 -3.26 10.58 12.84
N GLN A 98 -2.90 10.04 14.00
CA GLN A 98 -1.92 8.96 14.14
C GLN A 98 -2.37 7.71 13.40
N LEU A 99 -3.64 7.31 13.54
CA LEU A 99 -4.21 6.16 12.84
C LEU A 99 -4.26 6.36 11.33
N ARG A 100 -4.58 7.58 10.86
CA ARG A 100 -4.54 7.94 9.44
C ARG A 100 -3.15 7.76 8.87
N PHE A 101 -2.13 8.41 9.45
CA PHE A 101 -0.76 8.31 8.92
C PHE A 101 -0.16 6.92 9.07
N TYR A 102 -0.43 6.23 10.18
CA TYR A 102 -0.04 4.83 10.34
C TYR A 102 -0.57 3.99 9.16
N TRP A 103 -1.84 4.16 8.78
CA TRP A 103 -2.42 3.42 7.67
C TRP A 103 -1.82 3.77 6.30
N ILE A 104 -1.51 5.05 6.08
CA ILE A 104 -0.84 5.50 4.85
C ILE A 104 0.56 4.87 4.76
N PHE A 105 1.35 4.94 5.83
CA PHE A 105 2.68 4.34 5.89
C PHE A 105 2.64 2.82 5.80
N LEU A 106 1.67 2.17 6.46
CA LEU A 106 1.46 0.74 6.34
C LEU A 106 1.25 0.36 4.88
N SER A 107 0.43 1.10 4.15
CA SER A 107 0.18 0.88 2.72
C SER A 107 1.45 1.04 1.88
N ALA A 108 2.34 1.99 2.22
CA ALA A 108 3.61 2.18 1.53
C ALA A 108 4.64 1.08 1.84
N TYR A 109 4.82 0.72 3.12
CA TYR A 109 5.86 -0.21 3.56
C TYR A 109 5.48 -1.69 3.44
N MET A 110 4.18 -2.02 3.32
CA MET A 110 3.74 -3.40 3.16
C MET A 110 4.36 -4.06 1.92
N PHE A 111 4.62 -3.29 0.87
CA PHE A 111 5.35 -3.77 -0.30
C PHE A 111 6.79 -4.18 0.00
N ALA A 112 7.50 -3.38 0.79
CA ALA A 112 8.86 -3.71 1.23
C ALA A 112 8.85 -5.03 2.02
N ALA A 113 7.86 -5.23 2.90
CA ALA A 113 7.67 -6.51 3.58
C ALA A 113 7.51 -7.68 2.62
N PHE A 114 6.63 -7.56 1.63
CA PHE A 114 6.41 -8.64 0.67
C PHE A 114 7.67 -8.95 -0.14
N VAL A 115 8.42 -7.93 -0.56
CA VAL A 115 9.69 -8.16 -1.26
C VAL A 115 10.68 -8.90 -0.36
N ILE A 116 10.83 -8.49 0.91
CA ILE A 116 11.72 -9.17 1.86
C ILE A 116 11.26 -10.62 2.13
N GLU A 117 9.96 -10.85 2.30
CA GLU A 117 9.40 -12.19 2.46
C GLU A 117 9.69 -13.07 1.25
N ARG A 118 9.59 -12.52 0.03
CA ARG A 118 9.95 -13.22 -1.21
C ARG A 118 11.46 -13.41 -1.39
N VAL A 119 12.31 -12.55 -0.82
CA VAL A 119 13.77 -12.82 -0.73
C VAL A 119 13.98 -14.10 0.07
N PHE A 120 13.37 -14.21 1.25
CA PHE A 120 13.49 -15.42 2.07
C PHE A 120 12.96 -16.66 1.36
N ALA A 121 11.82 -16.56 0.67
CA ALA A 121 11.29 -17.66 -0.14
C ALA A 121 12.26 -18.09 -1.26
N THR A 122 12.98 -17.14 -1.87
CA THR A 122 13.97 -17.43 -2.92
C THR A 122 15.27 -18.02 -2.36
N LEU A 123 15.68 -17.60 -1.16
CA LEU A 123 16.87 -18.14 -0.47
C LEU A 123 16.62 -19.56 0.04
N TYR A 124 15.42 -19.84 0.53
CA TYR A 124 15.03 -21.13 1.10
C TYR A 124 14.17 -21.98 0.17
N ILE A 125 14.36 -21.84 -1.14
CA ILE A 125 13.49 -22.46 -2.17
C ILE A 125 13.39 -23.99 -2.08
N ALA A 126 14.34 -24.66 -1.44
CA ALA A 126 14.30 -26.10 -1.27
C ALA A 126 13.31 -26.55 -0.17
N ASP A 127 13.14 -25.74 0.88
CA ASP A 127 12.46 -26.15 2.11
C ASP A 127 11.48 -25.12 2.69
N TYR A 128 11.26 -24.00 2.01
CA TYR A 128 10.40 -22.89 2.49
C TYR A 128 8.97 -23.35 2.82
N GLU A 129 8.39 -24.24 2.01
CA GLU A 129 7.04 -24.78 2.25
C GLU A 129 7.04 -26.01 3.16
N ALA A 130 8.15 -26.76 3.20
CA ALA A 130 8.27 -27.96 4.04
C ALA A 130 8.42 -27.58 5.51
N GLN A 131 9.15 -26.50 5.80
CA GLN A 131 9.32 -25.97 7.15
C GLN A 131 8.50 -24.70 7.32
N LYS A 132 7.43 -24.78 8.13
CA LYS A 132 6.66 -23.58 8.51
C LYS A 132 7.56 -22.63 9.29
N ARG A 133 7.85 -21.46 8.71
CA ARG A 133 8.66 -20.39 9.32
C ARG A 133 7.81 -19.14 9.61
N PRO A 134 6.79 -19.23 10.49
CA PRO A 134 5.89 -18.11 10.76
C PRO A 134 6.61 -16.91 11.39
N TRP A 135 7.78 -17.13 12.00
CA TRP A 135 8.59 -16.07 12.60
C TRP A 135 9.03 -15.01 11.57
N ILE A 136 9.24 -15.37 10.30
CA ILE A 136 9.65 -14.41 9.25
C ILE A 136 8.54 -13.36 9.08
N SER A 137 7.31 -13.82 8.82
CA SER A 137 6.15 -12.94 8.67
C SER A 137 5.83 -12.19 9.97
N ALA A 138 5.97 -12.83 11.13
CA ALA A 138 5.73 -12.19 12.43
C ALA A 138 6.72 -11.04 12.71
N VAL A 139 8.01 -11.24 12.47
CA VAL A 139 9.05 -10.22 12.64
C VAL A 139 8.86 -9.08 11.64
N LEU A 140 8.57 -9.38 10.38
CA LEU A 140 8.29 -8.36 9.37
C LEU A 140 7.07 -7.51 9.75
N PHE A 141 5.99 -8.17 10.20
CA PHE A 141 4.78 -7.47 10.61
C PHE A 141 5.02 -6.59 11.84
N ALA A 142 5.70 -7.11 12.87
CA ALA A 142 6.04 -6.36 14.06
C ALA A 142 6.95 -5.16 13.74
N GLY A 143 7.95 -5.35 12.88
CA GLY A 143 8.86 -4.29 12.43
C GLY A 143 8.12 -3.18 11.70
N ILE A 144 7.26 -3.52 10.72
CA ILE A 144 6.47 -2.53 9.99
C ILE A 144 5.50 -1.80 10.92
N PHE A 145 4.85 -2.51 11.84
CA PHE A 145 3.96 -1.89 12.82
C PHE A 145 4.68 -0.80 13.61
N VAL A 146 5.88 -1.09 14.13
CA VAL A 146 6.69 -0.14 14.89
C VAL A 146 7.16 1.02 14.02
N ILE A 147 7.69 0.75 12.82
CA ILE A 147 8.19 1.79 11.90
C ILE A 147 7.05 2.74 11.49
N CYS A 148 5.89 2.22 11.09
CA CYS A 148 4.76 3.04 10.66
C CYS A 148 4.22 3.92 11.79
N HIS A 149 4.14 3.39 13.02
CA HIS A 149 3.74 4.19 14.17
C HIS A 149 4.78 5.24 14.54
N ALA A 150 6.06 4.90 14.50
CA ALA A 150 7.15 5.83 14.76
C ALA A 150 7.13 6.97 13.73
N GLU A 151 7.05 6.68 12.44
CA GLU A 151 6.99 7.70 11.39
C GLU A 151 5.74 8.57 11.45
N ALA A 152 4.57 7.99 11.74
CA ALA A 152 3.35 8.77 11.97
C ALA A 152 3.50 9.70 13.19
N ALA A 153 4.12 9.22 14.27
CA ALA A 153 4.42 10.05 15.43
C ALA A 153 5.46 11.13 15.09
N PHE A 154 6.45 10.82 14.26
CA PHE A 154 7.39 11.81 13.74
C PHE A 154 6.71 12.83 12.81
N LEU A 155 5.72 12.49 12.00
CA LEU A 155 5.02 13.52 11.23
C LEU A 155 4.17 14.44 12.11
N ILE A 156 3.50 13.89 13.12
CA ILE A 156 2.58 14.65 13.98
C ILE A 156 3.34 15.47 15.03
N PHE A 157 4.34 14.86 15.66
CA PHE A 157 5.11 15.44 16.76
C PHE A 157 6.55 15.77 16.38
N GLY A 158 7.05 15.39 15.20
CA GLY A 158 8.49 15.44 14.89
C GLY A 158 9.03 16.84 14.89
N SER A 159 8.13 17.77 14.68
CA SER A 159 8.27 19.16 14.92
C SER A 159 9.00 19.39 16.30
N ALA A 160 8.72 18.60 17.34
CA ALA A 160 9.34 18.65 18.67
C ALA A 160 10.84 18.48 18.73
N PHE A 161 11.35 17.89 17.67
CA PHE A 161 12.70 17.44 17.56
C PHE A 161 13.47 18.29 16.53
N GLY A 162 12.83 19.26 15.86
CA GLY A 162 13.46 20.16 14.88
C GLY A 162 12.45 20.79 13.92
N ASN A 163 12.87 21.62 12.97
CA ASN A 163 11.96 22.32 12.05
C ASN A 163 11.08 21.33 11.24
N ALA A 164 9.75 21.54 11.28
CA ALA A 164 8.71 20.64 10.73
C ALA A 164 8.94 20.32 9.25
N VAL A 165 9.43 21.28 8.47
CA VAL A 165 9.77 21.10 7.06
C VAL A 165 10.88 20.05 6.90
N HIS A 166 11.90 20.07 7.75
CA HIS A 166 12.99 19.09 7.70
C HIS A 166 12.53 17.69 8.10
N ILE A 167 11.65 17.58 9.10
CA ILE A 167 11.06 16.29 9.49
C ILE A 167 10.18 15.73 8.38
N ALA A 168 9.30 16.55 7.81
CA ALA A 168 8.46 16.12 6.69
C ALA A 168 9.30 15.69 5.50
N THR A 169 10.33 16.47 5.17
CA THR A 169 11.30 16.12 4.12
C THR A 169 12.03 14.81 4.42
N ALA A 170 12.39 14.55 5.67
CA ALA A 170 13.03 13.30 6.08
C ALA A 170 12.09 12.09 5.95
N ALA A 171 10.83 12.23 6.36
CA ALA A 171 9.81 11.18 6.20
C ALA A 171 9.53 10.87 4.72
N VAL A 172 9.42 11.92 3.91
CA VAL A 172 9.30 11.81 2.44
C VAL A 172 10.51 11.09 1.85
N ALA A 173 11.72 11.49 2.25
CA ALA A 173 12.96 10.88 1.77
C ALA A 173 13.03 9.39 2.15
N ALA A 174 12.66 9.03 3.38
CA ALA A 174 12.62 7.65 3.84
C ALA A 174 11.66 6.80 2.98
N ALA A 175 10.45 7.30 2.73
CA ALA A 175 9.46 6.61 1.90
C ALA A 175 9.96 6.41 0.46
N VAL A 176 10.50 7.44 -0.18
CA VAL A 176 11.04 7.36 -1.55
C VAL A 176 12.22 6.39 -1.65
N VAL A 177 13.16 6.46 -0.70
CA VAL A 177 14.32 5.56 -0.64
C VAL A 177 13.86 4.12 -0.44
N SER A 178 12.93 3.86 0.48
CA SER A 178 12.40 2.52 0.73
C SER A 178 11.71 1.93 -0.51
N ALA A 179 10.93 2.75 -1.24
CA ALA A 179 10.22 2.34 -2.44
C ALA A 179 11.21 1.99 -3.55
N THR A 180 12.25 2.81 -3.71
CA THR A 180 13.32 2.59 -4.70
C THR A 180 14.09 1.30 -4.41
N ILE A 181 14.54 1.11 -3.17
CA ILE A 181 15.28 -0.10 -2.76
C ILE A 181 14.41 -1.35 -2.96
N SER A 182 13.14 -1.30 -2.54
CA SER A 182 12.21 -2.43 -2.66
C SER A 182 11.90 -2.75 -4.13
N GLY A 183 11.71 -1.74 -4.97
CA GLY A 183 11.51 -1.91 -6.41
C GLY A 183 12.72 -2.52 -7.11
N MET A 184 13.93 -2.05 -6.79
CA MET A 184 15.17 -2.61 -7.31
C MET A 184 15.37 -4.07 -6.86
N ALA A 185 15.17 -4.36 -5.57
CA ALA A 185 15.26 -5.71 -5.04
C ALA A 185 14.24 -6.64 -5.72
N GLY A 186 13.00 -6.20 -5.88
CA GLY A 186 11.96 -6.94 -6.60
C GLY A 186 12.34 -7.24 -8.06
N ALA A 187 12.88 -6.25 -8.79
CA ALA A 187 13.33 -6.44 -10.16
C ALA A 187 14.52 -7.40 -10.28
N VAL A 188 15.48 -7.34 -9.35
CA VAL A 188 16.63 -8.26 -9.29
C VAL A 188 16.14 -9.69 -9.01
N LEU A 189 15.27 -9.87 -8.03
CA LEU A 189 14.71 -11.19 -7.68
C LEU A 189 13.90 -11.79 -8.83
N PHE A 190 13.12 -10.96 -9.52
CA PHE A 190 12.41 -11.38 -10.74
C PHE A 190 13.40 -11.95 -11.78
N ARG A 191 14.49 -11.22 -12.06
CA ARG A 191 15.53 -11.70 -13.00
C ARG A 191 16.20 -12.98 -12.52
N ILE A 192 16.55 -13.08 -11.24
CA ILE A 192 17.18 -14.27 -10.66
C ILE A 192 16.24 -15.49 -10.80
N ASN A 193 14.97 -15.33 -10.44
CA ASN A 193 13.98 -16.41 -10.47
C ASN A 193 13.67 -16.87 -11.90
N SER A 194 13.49 -15.94 -12.85
CA SER A 194 13.30 -16.30 -14.25
C SER A 194 14.55 -16.98 -14.85
N ASN A 195 15.75 -16.56 -14.48
CA ASN A 195 16.99 -17.21 -14.94
C ASN A 195 17.20 -18.58 -14.30
N ARG A 196 16.82 -18.77 -13.03
CA ARG A 196 16.81 -20.08 -12.37
C ARG A 196 15.80 -21.02 -13.01
N LEU A 197 14.60 -20.54 -13.32
CA LEU A 197 13.57 -21.33 -13.98
C LEU A 197 14.00 -21.80 -15.37
N LYS A 198 14.63 -20.93 -16.16
CA LYS A 198 15.19 -21.30 -17.47
C LYS A 198 16.26 -22.39 -17.34
N ARG A 199 17.22 -22.20 -16.43
CA ARG A 199 18.27 -23.21 -16.17
C ARG A 199 17.68 -24.54 -15.73
N LEU A 200 16.70 -24.54 -14.83
CA LEU A 200 16.03 -25.75 -14.36
C LEU A 200 15.42 -26.57 -15.52
N VAL A 201 14.85 -25.89 -16.52
CA VAL A 201 14.25 -26.52 -17.71
C VAL A 201 15.32 -26.97 -18.72
N ASP A 202 16.41 -26.20 -18.84
CA ASP A 202 17.44 -26.42 -19.87
C ASP A 202 18.53 -27.41 -19.44
N THR A 203 19.03 -27.33 -18.20
CA THR A 203 20.13 -28.15 -17.66
C THR A 203 19.67 -29.31 -16.80
N CYS A 204 18.43 -29.32 -16.31
CA CYS A 204 17.90 -30.36 -15.41
C CYS A 204 18.60 -30.48 -14.05
N ASP A 205 19.41 -29.49 -13.64
CA ASP A 205 20.10 -29.51 -12.35
C ASP A 205 19.10 -29.50 -11.18
N ASP A 206 19.20 -30.47 -10.26
CA ASP A 206 18.39 -30.59 -9.04
C ASP A 206 16.87 -30.43 -9.27
N TYR A 207 16.37 -31.00 -10.38
CA TYR A 207 14.97 -30.89 -10.75
C TYR A 207 14.05 -31.56 -9.73
N THR A 208 13.25 -30.75 -9.03
CA THR A 208 12.09 -31.22 -8.27
C THR A 208 10.85 -30.45 -8.68
N LEU A 209 9.70 -31.14 -8.66
CA LEU A 209 8.41 -30.54 -8.98
C LEU A 209 8.09 -29.35 -8.06
N GLY A 210 8.45 -29.45 -6.77
CA GLY A 210 8.26 -28.39 -5.79
C GLY A 210 9.02 -27.12 -6.13
N ILE A 211 10.31 -27.22 -6.49
CA ILE A 211 11.13 -26.05 -6.86
C ILE A 211 10.56 -25.37 -8.12
N LYS A 212 10.10 -26.15 -9.11
CA LYS A 212 9.48 -25.61 -10.33
C LYS A 212 8.22 -24.81 -10.01
N TYR A 213 7.32 -25.36 -9.20
CA TYR A 213 6.08 -24.65 -8.82
C TYR A 213 6.38 -23.37 -8.01
N GLN A 214 7.30 -23.42 -7.06
CA GLN A 214 7.69 -22.24 -6.28
C GLN A 214 8.32 -21.15 -7.15
N LEU A 215 9.16 -21.50 -8.13
CA LEU A 215 9.73 -20.53 -9.07
C LEU A 215 8.64 -19.87 -9.94
N LEU A 216 7.67 -20.64 -10.43
CA LEU A 216 6.56 -20.12 -11.23
C LEU A 216 5.67 -19.18 -10.41
N GLU A 217 5.36 -19.56 -9.17
CA GLU A 217 4.56 -18.73 -8.28
C GLU A 217 5.31 -17.47 -7.87
N ASN A 218 6.61 -17.56 -7.57
CA ASN A 218 7.43 -16.39 -7.29
C ASN A 218 7.51 -15.46 -8.52
N GLU A 219 7.69 -15.98 -9.73
CA GLU A 219 7.69 -15.16 -10.95
C GLU A 219 6.36 -14.41 -11.14
N ARG A 220 5.23 -15.09 -10.91
CA ARG A 220 3.90 -14.48 -10.96
C ARG A 220 3.74 -13.40 -9.88
N ALA A 221 4.12 -13.70 -8.65
CA ALA A 221 4.06 -12.76 -7.53
C ALA A 221 4.92 -11.52 -7.80
N PHE A 222 6.13 -11.69 -8.33
CA PHE A 222 7.01 -10.56 -8.66
C PHE A 222 6.46 -9.68 -9.79
N LYS A 223 5.78 -10.24 -10.79
CA LYS A 223 5.09 -9.44 -11.82
C LYS A 223 4.02 -8.54 -11.21
N LEU A 224 3.20 -9.09 -10.31
CA LEU A 224 2.21 -8.31 -9.57
C LEU A 224 2.87 -7.25 -8.69
N LEU A 225 3.86 -7.65 -7.89
CA LEU A 225 4.58 -6.76 -6.98
C LEU A 225 5.24 -5.61 -7.74
N LEU A 226 5.92 -5.87 -8.86
CA LEU A 226 6.57 -4.84 -9.66
C LEU A 226 5.55 -3.86 -10.27
N LEU A 227 4.42 -4.37 -10.76
CA LEU A 227 3.35 -3.53 -11.28
C LEU A 227 2.78 -2.62 -10.20
N VAL A 228 2.39 -3.21 -9.06
CA VAL A 228 1.78 -2.46 -7.95
C VAL A 228 2.77 -1.45 -7.36
N THR A 229 4.02 -1.84 -7.12
CA THR A 229 5.06 -0.94 -6.58
C THR A 229 5.36 0.22 -7.51
N SER A 230 5.33 0.02 -8.82
CA SER A 230 5.56 1.10 -9.80
C SER A 230 4.47 2.18 -9.69
N PHE A 231 3.20 1.77 -9.70
CA PHE A 231 2.08 2.72 -9.53
C PHE A 231 2.08 3.35 -8.14
N ALA A 232 2.27 2.55 -7.08
CA ALA A 232 2.32 3.04 -5.71
C ALA A 232 3.45 4.08 -5.51
N SER A 233 4.63 3.87 -6.10
CA SER A 233 5.75 4.81 -6.01
C SER A 233 5.41 6.16 -6.64
N ILE A 234 4.75 6.17 -7.80
CA ILE A 234 4.30 7.40 -8.47
C ILE A 234 3.30 8.15 -7.58
N ILE A 235 2.32 7.43 -7.02
CA ILE A 235 1.32 8.00 -6.10
C ILE A 235 2.00 8.60 -4.87
N VAL A 236 2.93 7.87 -4.23
CA VAL A 236 3.66 8.33 -3.05
C VAL A 236 4.45 9.60 -3.37
N ILE A 237 5.14 9.66 -4.50
CA ILE A 237 5.89 10.87 -4.90
C ILE A 237 4.95 12.06 -5.05
N ILE A 238 3.81 11.91 -5.73
CA ILE A 238 2.83 12.99 -5.90
C ILE A 238 2.24 13.41 -4.55
N ALA A 239 1.89 12.45 -3.69
CA ALA A 239 1.39 12.71 -2.34
C ALA A 239 2.42 13.48 -1.51
N CYS A 240 3.70 13.10 -1.58
CA CYS A 240 4.79 13.79 -0.88
C CYS A 240 4.93 15.25 -1.33
N VAL A 241 4.73 15.54 -2.63
CA VAL A 241 4.74 16.92 -3.14
C VAL A 241 3.61 17.74 -2.51
N PHE A 242 2.38 17.21 -2.48
CA PHE A 242 1.26 17.91 -1.84
C PHE A 242 1.47 18.12 -0.34
N LEU A 243 1.97 17.11 0.37
CA LEU A 243 2.27 17.22 1.80
C LEU A 243 3.37 18.25 2.08
N PHE A 244 4.40 18.31 1.23
CA PHE A 244 5.46 19.31 1.34
C PHE A 244 4.92 20.74 1.12
N LEU A 245 4.10 20.93 0.08
CA LEU A 245 3.47 22.22 -0.21
C LEU A 245 2.51 22.65 0.91
N ASP A 246 1.75 21.72 1.48
CA ASP A 246 0.88 22.00 2.62
C ASP A 246 1.67 22.53 3.82
N ILE A 247 2.72 21.80 4.23
CA ILE A 247 3.55 22.15 5.39
C ILE A 247 4.32 23.46 5.18
N THR A 248 4.79 23.74 3.96
CA THR A 248 5.55 24.97 3.68
C THR A 248 4.68 26.21 3.61
N TYR A 249 3.39 26.09 3.27
CA TYR A 249 2.49 27.23 3.11
C TYR A 249 1.48 27.40 4.26
N VAL A 250 1.54 26.56 5.30
CA VAL A 250 0.61 26.62 6.44
C VAL A 250 0.58 27.99 7.13
N ASP A 251 1.74 28.63 7.29
CA ASP A 251 1.86 29.94 7.95
C ASP A 251 1.63 31.14 7.01
N SER A 252 1.85 30.95 5.70
CA SER A 252 1.81 32.03 4.71
C SER A 252 0.43 32.18 4.05
N ASP A 253 -0.20 31.07 3.67
CA ASP A 253 -1.53 31.03 3.07
C ASP A 253 -2.28 29.77 3.53
N SER A 254 -3.03 29.92 4.63
CA SER A 254 -3.85 28.84 5.19
C SER A 254 -4.93 28.29 4.25
N SER A 255 -5.40 29.10 3.28
CA SER A 255 -6.37 28.62 2.28
C SER A 255 -5.69 27.70 1.27
N PHE A 256 -4.48 28.05 0.84
CA PHE A 256 -3.69 27.24 -0.09
C PHE A 256 -3.20 25.95 0.58
N SER A 257 -2.67 26.02 1.81
CA SER A 257 -2.26 24.85 2.60
C SER A 257 -3.43 23.87 2.77
N SER A 258 -4.60 24.35 3.21
CA SER A 258 -5.79 23.50 3.35
C SER A 258 -6.24 22.84 2.03
N MET A 259 -6.01 23.48 0.89
CA MET A 259 -6.28 22.89 -0.42
C MET A 259 -5.28 21.77 -0.74
N MET A 260 -4.00 22.00 -0.49
CA MET A 260 -2.94 20.99 -0.70
C MET A 260 -3.14 19.77 0.19
N GLY A 261 -3.57 19.95 1.45
CA GLY A 261 -3.94 18.86 2.34
C GLY A 261 -5.11 18.02 1.81
N ALA A 262 -6.14 18.65 1.24
CA ALA A 262 -7.24 17.93 0.59
C ALA A 262 -6.79 17.18 -0.67
N CYS A 263 -5.91 17.77 -1.48
CA CYS A 263 -5.29 17.09 -2.62
C CYS A 263 -4.45 15.88 -2.19
N PHE A 264 -3.70 16.01 -1.09
CA PHE A 264 -2.93 14.91 -0.49
C PHE A 264 -3.84 13.75 -0.10
N ASP A 265 -4.88 14.01 0.69
CA ASP A 265 -5.81 12.98 1.15
C ASP A 265 -6.54 12.31 -0.04
N ALA A 266 -6.93 13.09 -1.06
CA ALA A 266 -7.55 12.59 -2.27
C ALA A 266 -6.61 11.70 -3.12
N ILE A 267 -5.37 12.13 -3.37
CA ILE A 267 -4.43 11.35 -4.20
C ILE A 267 -4.06 10.02 -3.53
N VAL A 268 -3.92 10.02 -2.20
CA VAL A 268 -3.68 8.79 -1.43
C VAL A 268 -4.87 7.85 -1.57
N THR A 269 -6.09 8.35 -1.39
CA THR A 269 -7.32 7.54 -1.51
C THR A 269 -7.48 6.94 -2.91
N PHE A 270 -7.37 7.76 -3.96
CA PHE A 270 -7.46 7.27 -5.33
C PHE A 270 -6.30 6.34 -5.70
N GLY A 271 -5.11 6.61 -5.18
CA GLY A 271 -3.96 5.75 -5.37
C GLY A 271 -4.15 4.35 -4.79
N CYS A 272 -4.64 4.27 -3.54
CA CYS A 272 -5.02 3.01 -2.92
C CYS A 272 -6.12 2.28 -3.71
N LEU A 273 -7.10 3.01 -4.25
CA LEU A 273 -8.14 2.43 -5.10
C LEU A 273 -7.59 1.85 -6.40
N ILE A 274 -6.68 2.56 -7.08
CA ILE A 274 -6.00 2.09 -8.29
C ILE A 274 -5.23 0.81 -7.99
N VAL A 275 -4.44 0.79 -6.91
CA VAL A 275 -3.69 -0.39 -6.48
C VAL A 275 -4.62 -1.56 -6.19
N LEU A 276 -5.71 -1.34 -5.46
CA LEU A 276 -6.70 -2.37 -5.16
C LEU A 276 -7.31 -2.95 -6.44
N CYS A 277 -7.67 -2.10 -7.40
CA CYS A 277 -8.15 -2.52 -8.70
C CYS A 277 -7.10 -3.37 -9.42
N ILE A 278 -5.84 -2.94 -9.47
CA ILE A 278 -4.75 -3.72 -10.09
C ILE A 278 -4.66 -5.11 -9.46
N VAL A 279 -4.64 -5.21 -8.13
CA VAL A 279 -4.54 -6.51 -7.43
C VAL A 279 -5.74 -7.39 -7.74
N VAL A 280 -6.96 -6.85 -7.66
CA VAL A 280 -8.20 -7.59 -7.98
C VAL A 280 -8.22 -8.08 -9.42
N PHE A 281 -7.78 -7.26 -10.38
CA PHE A 281 -7.81 -7.65 -11.80
C PHE A 281 -6.65 -8.57 -12.19
N PHE A 282 -5.51 -8.46 -11.54
CA PHE A 282 -4.35 -9.30 -11.81
C PHE A 282 -4.52 -10.69 -11.20
N GLU A 283 -5.01 -10.78 -9.96
CA GLU A 283 -5.19 -12.04 -9.26
C GLU A 283 -6.47 -12.74 -9.69
N LYS A 284 -6.33 -13.92 -10.32
CA LYS A 284 -7.46 -14.61 -10.97
C LYS A 284 -8.55 -14.97 -9.97
N GLU A 285 -8.15 -15.44 -8.78
CA GLU A 285 -9.10 -15.85 -7.74
C GLU A 285 -9.92 -14.66 -7.26
N TRP A 286 -9.27 -13.53 -7.01
CA TRP A 286 -9.91 -12.31 -6.53
C TRP A 286 -10.82 -11.71 -7.59
N ARG A 287 -10.37 -11.70 -8.85
CA ARG A 287 -11.20 -11.28 -9.99
C ARG A 287 -12.49 -12.10 -10.07
N ILE A 288 -12.41 -13.43 -9.93
CA ILE A 288 -13.57 -14.32 -9.99
C ILE A 288 -14.53 -14.03 -8.82
N VAL A 289 -14.00 -13.88 -7.60
CA VAL A 289 -14.80 -13.55 -6.42
C VAL A 289 -15.51 -12.21 -6.61
N VAL A 290 -14.80 -11.16 -7.04
CA VAL A 290 -15.37 -9.83 -7.22
C VAL A 290 -16.42 -9.82 -8.33
N VAL A 291 -16.11 -10.37 -9.51
CA VAL A 291 -17.05 -10.39 -10.65
C VAL A 291 -18.30 -11.21 -10.34
N SER A 292 -18.16 -12.34 -9.62
CA SER A 292 -19.31 -13.17 -9.23
C SER A 292 -20.21 -12.48 -8.21
N ARG A 293 -19.63 -11.82 -7.21
CA ARG A 293 -20.37 -11.06 -6.18
C ARG A 293 -21.06 -9.82 -6.75
N LEU A 294 -20.48 -9.18 -7.76
CA LEU A 294 -21.09 -8.06 -8.48
C LEU A 294 -22.19 -8.49 -9.46
N GLY A 295 -22.50 -9.79 -9.58
CA GLY A 295 -23.53 -10.29 -10.50
C GLY A 295 -23.12 -10.21 -11.98
N LEU A 296 -21.86 -9.92 -12.27
CA LEU A 296 -21.30 -9.80 -13.63
C LEU A 296 -20.92 -11.18 -14.20
N ASN A 297 -21.70 -12.23 -13.88
CA ASN A 297 -21.41 -13.62 -14.23
C ASN A 297 -21.21 -13.88 -15.74
N ARG A 298 -21.75 -13.00 -16.59
CA ARG A 298 -21.53 -13.02 -18.06
C ARG A 298 -20.06 -12.76 -18.45
N TRP A 299 -19.30 -12.05 -17.62
CA TRP A 299 -17.86 -11.85 -17.76
C TRP A 299 -17.03 -12.99 -17.15
N VAL A 300 -17.57 -13.73 -16.17
CA VAL A 300 -16.93 -14.94 -15.64
C VAL A 300 -16.93 -16.06 -16.68
N SER A 301 -17.99 -16.21 -17.48
CA SER A 301 -18.00 -17.17 -18.59
C SER A 301 -17.01 -16.83 -19.69
N ILE A 302 -16.67 -15.54 -19.88
CA ILE A 302 -15.64 -15.08 -20.83
C ILE A 302 -14.24 -15.17 -20.22
N SER A 303 -14.09 -14.94 -18.91
CA SER A 303 -12.83 -15.13 -18.16
C SER A 303 -12.48 -16.59 -17.90
N ARG A 304 -13.43 -17.53 -18.12
CA ARG A 304 -13.11 -18.88 -18.59
C ARG A 304 -12.64 -18.82 -20.05
N VAL A 305 -11.70 -17.93 -20.36
CA VAL A 305 -10.76 -18.23 -21.44
C VAL A 305 -10.13 -19.54 -20.99
N PRO A 306 -10.10 -20.59 -21.84
CA PRO A 306 -9.36 -21.79 -21.52
C PRO A 306 -8.00 -21.32 -21.06
N SER A 307 -7.65 -21.65 -19.82
CA SER A 307 -6.28 -21.62 -19.34
C SER A 307 -5.36 -21.87 -20.51
N ILE A 308 -4.38 -20.97 -20.74
CA ILE A 308 -3.14 -21.26 -21.48
C ILE A 308 -2.97 -22.76 -21.42
N THR A 309 -3.27 -23.43 -22.54
CA THR A 309 -3.55 -24.86 -22.66
C THR A 309 -3.41 -25.55 -21.31
N LYS A 310 -4.51 -25.68 -20.53
CA LYS A 310 -4.51 -26.72 -19.50
C LYS A 310 -4.39 -27.97 -20.35
N LEU A 311 -3.15 -28.37 -20.58
CA LEU A 311 -2.81 -29.71 -20.94
C LEU A 311 -3.70 -30.56 -20.03
N HIS A 312 -4.42 -31.52 -20.61
CA HIS A 312 -5.22 -32.46 -19.82
C HIS A 312 -4.35 -32.90 -18.62
N PRO A 313 -4.88 -33.19 -17.42
CA PRO A 313 -4.03 -33.63 -16.31
C PRO A 313 -3.01 -34.69 -16.74
N ASP A 314 -3.42 -35.60 -17.65
CA ASP A 314 -2.57 -36.61 -18.28
C ASP A 314 -1.48 -36.06 -19.21
N GLU A 315 -1.74 -34.94 -19.86
CA GLU A 315 -0.87 -34.18 -20.75
C GLU A 315 0.14 -33.33 -19.95
N GLU A 316 -0.27 -32.73 -18.83
CA GLU A 316 0.62 -31.98 -17.92
C GLU A 316 1.55 -32.96 -17.18
N VAL A 317 0.98 -34.10 -16.76
CA VAL A 317 1.69 -35.24 -16.20
C VAL A 317 2.63 -35.86 -17.24
N SER A 318 2.20 -36.06 -18.49
CA SER A 318 3.07 -36.63 -19.53
C SER A 318 4.19 -35.67 -19.95
N MET A 319 3.93 -34.37 -20.05
CA MET A 319 4.96 -33.36 -20.27
C MET A 319 5.92 -33.30 -19.07
N HIS A 320 5.42 -33.47 -17.85
CA HIS A 320 6.26 -33.55 -16.65
C HIS A 320 7.14 -34.80 -16.66
N PHE A 321 6.57 -35.96 -16.97
CA PHE A 321 7.31 -37.21 -17.11
C PHE A 321 8.30 -37.18 -18.28
N ALA A 322 7.98 -36.53 -19.39
CA ALA A 322 8.89 -36.34 -20.52
C ALA A 322 10.09 -35.44 -20.15
N VAL A 323 9.86 -34.40 -19.33
CA VAL A 323 10.97 -33.58 -18.78
C VAL A 323 11.79 -34.40 -17.78
N LEU A 324 11.15 -35.15 -16.88
CA LEU A 324 11.85 -36.04 -15.95
C LEU A 324 12.67 -37.11 -16.68
N GLU A 325 12.12 -37.74 -17.71
CA GLU A 325 12.79 -38.72 -18.56
C GLU A 325 13.99 -38.10 -19.28
N LYS A 326 13.83 -36.90 -19.85
CA LYS A 326 14.93 -36.14 -20.45
C LYS A 326 16.04 -35.83 -19.44
N CYS A 327 15.68 -35.46 -18.21
CA CYS A 327 16.62 -35.19 -17.13
C CYS A 327 17.33 -36.48 -16.67
N TRP A 328 16.58 -37.57 -16.51
CA TRP A 328 17.08 -38.88 -16.13
C TRP A 328 18.09 -39.41 -17.16
N ASN A 329 17.74 -39.37 -18.45
CA ASN A 329 18.60 -39.85 -19.53
C ASN A 329 19.90 -39.05 -19.66
N ARG A 330 19.93 -37.78 -19.25
CA ARG A 330 21.16 -36.97 -19.18
C ARG A 330 22.05 -37.29 -17.98
N SER A 331 21.48 -37.74 -16.87
CA SER A 331 22.25 -38.08 -15.66
C SER A 331 22.97 -39.43 -15.74
N VAL A 332 22.60 -40.26 -16.72
CA VAL A 332 23.13 -41.62 -16.92
C VAL A 332 24.26 -41.67 -17.95
N THR A 333 24.50 -40.58 -18.70
CA THR A 333 25.62 -40.40 -19.64
C THR A 333 26.76 -39.59 -19.04
#